data_AF-A0A4R0F1S6-F1
#
_entry.id   AF-A0A4R0F1S6-F1
#
_cell.length_a   1.000
_cell.length_b   1.000
_cell.length_c   1.000
_cell.angle_alpha   90.00
_cell.angle_beta   90.00
_cell.angle_gamma   90.00
#
_symmetry.space_group_name_H-M   'P 1'
#
loop_
_entity.id
_entity.type
_entity.pdbx_description
1 polymer ?
#
loop_
_entity_poly.entity_id
_entity_poly.type
_entity_poly.pdbx_seq_one_letter_code
_entity_poly.pdbx_strand_id
1 'polypeptide(L)'
;MKTIHINELKTILKNSDDSKKELSKYVDVIYTENGFDYIPKKNVTIIANDGTELTQDSENLAVKDRRGFVVNPTQHFSLIRSDQAFINFSLGSLFNPIADMIIDYERERRIDKFFNKKRTGNYDKIVISVGDSWYQHPLNKDIIDMLDEKHENLAIYCIARAGQELREIIAKKEYVSPLKTEKATVFLLSAGGNDILADTSAFVYDYDSNKTAREHLNKEFYNKLEQLEFWYKEVFSGVQLYSKTVEKIIVNSYAYPIPIQTGDGRFGHWIGKNLSKKRKIKDHDLQKAIIAEMINDMYATLLKVSKLPEYGGKIILMDFREKLKKVSNWFDEIHPNKANNTIFADMIFNEMSS
;
A
#
# COMPACT_ATOMS: atom_id res chain seq x y z
N MET A 1 3.51 -5.30 -34.48
CA MET A 1 3.14 -4.71 -33.18
C MET A 1 1.87 -5.41 -32.72
N LYS A 2 1.85 -6.01 -31.53
CA LYS A 2 0.68 -6.71 -30.98
C LYS A 2 -0.15 -5.70 -30.18
N THR A 3 -1.43 -5.58 -30.48
CA THR A 3 -2.34 -4.70 -29.73
C THR A 3 -3.24 -5.58 -28.87
N ILE A 4 -3.43 -5.24 -27.60
CA ILE A 4 -4.31 -5.95 -26.67
C ILE A 4 -5.10 -4.97 -25.80
N HIS A 5 -6.37 -5.25 -25.55
CA HIS A 5 -7.17 -4.44 -24.61
C HIS A 5 -6.85 -4.84 -23.16
N ILE A 6 -6.86 -3.89 -22.23
CA ILE A 6 -6.49 -4.18 -20.84
C ILE A 6 -7.39 -5.24 -20.17
N ASN A 7 -8.69 -5.27 -20.52
CA ASN A 7 -9.63 -6.30 -20.06
C ASN A 7 -9.36 -7.67 -20.69
N GLU A 8 -8.90 -7.69 -21.94
CA GLU A 8 -8.47 -8.91 -22.61
C GLU A 8 -7.22 -9.48 -21.93
N LEU A 9 -6.22 -8.62 -21.64
CA LEU A 9 -5.04 -9.02 -20.87
C LEU A 9 -5.44 -9.60 -19.51
N LYS A 10 -6.32 -8.92 -18.75
CA LYS A 10 -6.82 -9.44 -17.48
C LYS A 10 -7.49 -10.81 -17.63
N THR A 11 -8.25 -11.03 -18.69
CA THR A 11 -8.90 -12.32 -18.99
C THR A 11 -7.86 -13.41 -19.29
N ILE A 12 -6.81 -13.09 -20.05
CA ILE A 12 -5.69 -14.01 -20.30
C ILE A 12 -5.01 -14.40 -18.98
N LEU A 13 -4.74 -13.45 -18.09
CA LEU A 13 -4.12 -13.73 -16.79
C LEU A 13 -4.98 -14.64 -15.92
N LYS A 14 -6.31 -14.48 -15.94
CA LYS A 14 -7.25 -15.34 -15.19
C LYS A 14 -7.27 -16.79 -15.67
N ASN A 15 -7.02 -17.01 -16.96
CA ASN A 15 -7.05 -18.34 -17.57
C ASN A 15 -5.66 -19.00 -17.66
N SER A 16 -4.62 -18.36 -17.11
CA SER A 16 -3.25 -18.88 -17.11
C SER A 16 -2.96 -19.66 -15.84
N ASP A 17 -2.26 -20.79 -15.97
CA ASP A 17 -1.71 -21.55 -14.84
C ASP A 17 -0.61 -20.77 -14.10
N ASP A 18 0.12 -19.91 -14.82
CA ASP A 18 1.14 -19.03 -14.28
C ASP A 18 0.93 -17.62 -14.82
N SER A 19 0.15 -16.83 -14.08
CA SER A 19 -0.21 -15.46 -14.46
C SER A 19 1.00 -14.53 -14.51
N LYS A 20 2.04 -14.75 -13.70
CA LYS A 20 3.25 -13.92 -13.71
C LYS A 20 4.06 -14.15 -14.98
N LYS A 21 4.28 -15.43 -15.33
CA LYS A 21 4.93 -15.80 -16.59
C LYS A 21 4.12 -15.31 -17.79
N GLU A 22 2.80 -15.40 -17.73
CA GLU A 22 1.94 -14.92 -18.81
C GLU A 22 2.01 -13.39 -18.95
N LEU A 23 1.91 -12.65 -17.84
CA LEU A 23 2.06 -11.19 -17.80
C LEU A 23 3.39 -10.73 -18.41
N SER A 24 4.49 -11.44 -18.10
CA SER A 24 5.82 -11.11 -18.62
C SER A 24 5.97 -11.23 -20.14
N LYS A 25 4.96 -11.74 -20.86
CA LYS A 25 4.93 -11.72 -22.33
C LYS A 25 4.43 -10.39 -22.90
N TYR A 26 3.75 -9.58 -22.09
CA TYR A 26 3.09 -8.35 -22.51
C TYR A 26 3.72 -7.11 -21.89
N VAL A 27 4.24 -7.25 -20.68
CA VAL A 27 4.63 -6.13 -19.82
C VAL A 27 6.02 -6.40 -19.24
N ASP A 28 6.87 -5.39 -19.21
CA ASP A 28 8.11 -5.36 -18.45
C ASP A 28 7.89 -4.65 -17.11
N VAL A 29 8.50 -5.17 -16.06
CA VAL A 29 8.62 -4.47 -14.78
C VAL A 29 9.89 -3.65 -14.84
N ILE A 30 9.75 -2.34 -14.78
CA ILE A 30 10.90 -1.43 -14.70
C ILE A 30 11.03 -0.88 -13.29
N TYR A 31 12.26 -0.62 -12.89
CA TYR A 31 12.55 0.11 -11.67
C TYR A 31 12.99 1.51 -12.04
N THR A 32 12.21 2.49 -11.59
CA THR A 32 12.43 3.89 -11.87
C THR A 32 12.93 4.60 -10.62
N GLU A 33 13.33 5.85 -10.76
CA GLU A 33 13.58 6.71 -9.61
C GLU A 33 12.33 6.98 -8.77
N ASN A 34 11.14 6.53 -9.19
CA ASN A 34 9.87 6.64 -8.46
C ASN A 34 9.36 5.27 -7.96
N GLY A 35 10.23 4.26 -7.85
CA GLY A 35 9.86 2.92 -7.38
C GLY A 35 9.88 1.91 -8.52
N PHE A 36 8.85 1.09 -8.66
CA PHE A 36 8.70 0.21 -9.82
C PHE A 36 7.47 0.60 -10.62
N ASP A 37 7.46 0.22 -11.89
CA ASP A 37 6.33 0.44 -12.77
C ASP A 37 6.17 -0.68 -13.80
N TYR A 38 5.01 -0.75 -14.42
CA TYR A 38 4.65 -1.75 -15.42
C TYR A 38 4.53 -1.11 -16.80
N ILE A 39 5.45 -1.41 -17.72
CA ILE A 39 5.40 -0.85 -19.08
C ILE A 39 5.10 -1.94 -20.10
N PRO A 40 4.30 -1.68 -21.15
CA PRO A 40 4.16 -2.63 -22.26
C PRO A 40 5.54 -2.98 -22.83
N LYS A 41 5.75 -4.21 -23.32
CA LYS A 41 6.96 -4.52 -24.09
C LYS A 41 7.01 -3.66 -25.36
N LYS A 42 8.21 -3.38 -25.88
CA LYS A 42 8.45 -2.56 -27.10
C LYS A 42 7.58 -2.94 -28.31
N ASN A 43 7.20 -4.21 -28.45
CA ASN A 43 6.38 -4.71 -29.55
C ASN A 43 4.88 -4.86 -29.21
N VAL A 44 4.44 -4.36 -28.05
CA VAL A 44 3.08 -4.47 -27.50
C VAL A 44 2.49 -3.08 -27.27
N THR A 45 1.25 -2.90 -27.70
CA THR A 45 0.39 -1.76 -27.36
C THR A 45 -0.75 -2.26 -26.49
N ILE A 46 -0.95 -1.64 -25.33
CA ILE A 46 -2.08 -1.95 -24.43
C ILE A 46 -3.10 -0.82 -24.53
N ILE A 47 -4.37 -1.15 -24.81
CA ILE A 47 -5.46 -0.17 -24.85
C ILE A 47 -6.21 -0.20 -23.52
N ALA A 48 -6.23 0.92 -22.81
CA ALA A 48 -6.98 1.09 -21.57
C ALA A 48 -8.50 1.22 -21.83
N ASN A 49 -9.30 1.15 -20.77
CA ASN A 49 -10.77 1.13 -20.87
C ASN A 49 -11.38 2.41 -21.45
N ASP A 50 -10.68 3.54 -21.32
CA ASP A 50 -11.09 4.83 -21.89
C ASP A 50 -10.60 5.04 -23.33
N GLY A 51 -9.95 4.03 -23.92
CA GLY A 51 -9.36 4.07 -25.26
C GLY A 51 -7.93 4.63 -25.30
N THR A 52 -7.32 4.92 -24.15
CA THR A 52 -5.93 5.39 -24.08
C THR A 52 -4.97 4.29 -24.53
N GLU A 53 -4.05 4.61 -25.43
CA GLU A 53 -3.00 3.72 -25.92
C GLU A 53 -1.77 3.83 -25.00
N LEU A 54 -1.32 2.71 -24.46
CA LEU A 54 -0.12 2.57 -23.65
C LEU A 54 0.93 1.84 -24.50
N THR A 55 2.08 2.47 -24.70
CA THR A 55 3.23 1.88 -25.40
C THR A 55 4.51 2.14 -24.61
N GLN A 56 5.57 1.43 -24.95
CA GLN A 56 6.90 1.75 -24.44
C GLN A 56 7.62 2.69 -25.42
N ASP A 57 8.01 3.86 -24.93
CA ASP A 57 8.96 4.74 -25.59
C ASP A 57 10.31 4.65 -24.87
N SER A 58 11.25 3.96 -25.49
CA SER A 58 12.57 3.67 -24.91
C SER A 58 12.46 2.89 -23.58
N GLU A 59 12.82 3.48 -22.44
CA GLU A 59 12.69 2.88 -21.10
C GLU A 59 11.49 3.45 -20.31
N ASN A 60 10.66 4.28 -20.95
CA ASN A 60 9.54 4.96 -20.30
C ASN A 60 8.19 4.48 -20.84
N LEU A 61 7.15 4.64 -20.02
CA LEU A 61 5.77 4.53 -20.46
C LEU A 61 5.42 5.73 -21.34
N ALA A 62 4.86 5.48 -22.52
CA ALA A 62 4.23 6.50 -23.35
C ALA A 62 2.72 6.30 -23.32
N VAL A 63 1.99 7.38 -23.00
CA VAL A 63 0.55 7.37 -22.89
C VAL A 63 0.00 8.26 -23.99
N LYS A 64 -0.74 7.69 -24.93
CA LYS A 64 -1.41 8.44 -25.99
C LYS A 64 -2.91 8.43 -25.75
N ASP A 65 -3.46 9.60 -25.44
CA ASP A 65 -4.90 9.71 -25.21
C ASP A 65 -5.70 9.53 -26.51
N ARG A 66 -7.02 9.36 -26.39
CA ARG A 66 -7.94 9.19 -27.53
C ARG A 66 -7.95 10.36 -28.53
N ARG A 67 -7.40 11.52 -28.16
CA ARG A 67 -7.27 12.72 -29.01
C ARG A 67 -5.92 12.79 -29.71
N GLY A 68 -5.02 11.83 -29.44
CA GLY A 68 -3.70 11.72 -30.03
C GLY A 68 -2.59 12.46 -29.27
N PHE A 69 -2.86 13.00 -28.07
CA PHE A 69 -1.83 13.63 -27.25
C PHE A 69 -0.96 12.57 -26.59
N VAL A 70 0.36 12.65 -26.84
CA VAL A 70 1.36 11.79 -26.19
C VAL A 70 1.84 12.49 -24.93
N VAL A 71 1.63 11.86 -23.78
CA VAL A 71 2.14 12.28 -22.48
C VAL A 71 3.15 11.22 -22.03
N ASN A 72 4.32 11.66 -21.59
CA ASN A 72 5.24 10.81 -20.86
C ASN A 72 4.91 10.99 -19.36
N PRO A 73 4.42 9.97 -18.64
CA PRO A 73 4.01 10.09 -17.23
C PRO A 73 5.13 10.54 -16.29
N THR A 74 6.38 10.49 -16.75
CA THR A 74 7.55 11.01 -16.02
C THR A 74 7.70 12.53 -16.09
N GLN A 75 6.91 13.24 -16.91
CA GLN A 75 6.92 14.71 -16.97
C GLN A 75 5.89 15.31 -16.01
N HIS A 76 6.37 16.11 -15.05
CA HIS A 76 5.51 16.93 -14.19
C HIS A 76 4.72 17.94 -15.02
N PHE A 77 3.39 17.80 -15.08
CA PHE A 77 2.50 18.83 -15.58
C PHE A 77 2.06 19.75 -14.45
N SER A 78 2.25 21.06 -14.64
CA SER A 78 1.57 22.09 -13.84
C SER A 78 0.42 22.65 -14.68
N LEU A 79 -0.82 22.38 -14.27
CA LEU A 79 -1.99 23.04 -14.84
C LEU A 79 -2.27 24.30 -14.02
N ILE A 80 -1.92 25.45 -14.57
CA ILE A 80 -2.38 26.75 -14.05
C ILE A 80 -3.84 26.90 -14.51
N ARG A 81 -4.80 26.72 -13.60
CA ARG A 81 -6.12 27.35 -13.77
C ARG A 81 -6.07 28.69 -13.03
N SER A 82 -6.27 29.76 -13.79
CA SER A 82 -6.55 31.07 -13.21
C SER A 82 -7.81 30.98 -12.36
N ASP A 83 -7.68 31.50 -11.15
CA ASP A 83 -8.70 31.75 -10.14
C ASP A 83 -9.10 30.57 -9.23
N GLN A 84 -8.46 30.59 -8.06
CA GLN A 84 -8.77 29.91 -6.78
C GLN A 84 -8.57 28.38 -6.71
N ALA A 85 -7.80 27.98 -5.68
CA ALA A 85 -7.32 26.64 -5.30
C ALA A 85 -6.13 26.09 -6.11
N PHE A 86 -4.94 26.12 -5.49
CA PHE A 86 -3.83 25.25 -5.86
C PHE A 86 -4.23 23.80 -5.52
N ILE A 87 -4.65 23.03 -6.53
CA ILE A 87 -4.72 21.58 -6.41
C ILE A 87 -3.41 21.05 -6.98
N ASN A 88 -2.45 20.76 -6.10
CA ASN A 88 -1.28 19.96 -6.46
C ASN A 88 -1.75 18.51 -6.70
N PHE A 89 -2.14 18.20 -7.93
CA PHE A 89 -2.21 16.82 -8.38
C PHE A 89 -0.78 16.32 -8.58
N SER A 90 -0.28 15.52 -7.64
CA SER A 90 0.78 14.57 -7.96
C SER A 90 0.19 13.53 -8.91
N LEU A 91 0.23 13.80 -10.21
CA LEU A 91 -0.16 12.86 -11.28
C LEU A 91 0.77 11.64 -11.37
N GLY A 92 1.92 11.67 -10.68
CA GLY A 92 3.02 10.71 -10.85
C GLY A 92 2.78 9.29 -10.34
N SER A 93 1.72 9.04 -9.57
CA SER A 93 1.37 7.69 -9.09
C SER A 93 -0.02 7.23 -9.53
N LEU A 94 -0.72 8.00 -10.38
CA LEU A 94 -2.16 7.86 -10.62
C LEU A 94 -2.58 7.51 -12.06
N PHE A 95 -1.64 7.25 -12.98
CA PHE A 95 -1.98 6.86 -14.36
C PHE A 95 -1.07 5.79 -14.92
N ASN A 96 -0.88 4.68 -14.19
CA ASN A 96 -0.58 3.43 -14.87
C ASN A 96 -1.76 2.46 -14.77
N PRO A 97 -2.67 2.46 -15.76
CA PRO A 97 -3.79 1.53 -15.80
C PRO A 97 -3.37 0.06 -15.73
N ILE A 98 -2.14 -0.28 -16.17
CA ILE A 98 -1.59 -1.64 -16.08
C ILE A 98 -1.29 -1.99 -14.62
N ALA A 99 -0.66 -1.09 -13.87
CA ALA A 99 -0.39 -1.29 -12.46
C ALA A 99 -1.69 -1.48 -11.67
N ASP A 100 -2.68 -0.61 -11.90
CA ASP A 100 -4.01 -0.73 -11.29
C ASP A 100 -4.68 -2.05 -11.64
N MET A 101 -4.66 -2.46 -12.91
CA MET A 101 -5.23 -3.72 -13.35
C MET A 101 -4.55 -4.93 -12.70
N ILE A 102 -3.23 -4.91 -12.52
CA ILE A 102 -2.49 -5.99 -11.84
C ILE A 102 -2.86 -6.04 -10.36
N ILE A 103 -2.91 -4.89 -9.70
CA ILE A 103 -3.33 -4.76 -8.30
C ILE A 103 -4.75 -5.33 -8.12
N ASP A 104 -5.69 -4.95 -8.98
CA ASP A 104 -7.06 -5.45 -8.96
C ASP A 104 -7.15 -6.95 -9.28
N TYR A 105 -6.36 -7.42 -10.24
CA TYR A 105 -6.28 -8.83 -10.58
C TYR A 105 -5.79 -9.68 -9.39
N GLU A 106 -4.72 -9.27 -8.71
CA GLU A 106 -4.20 -9.99 -7.54
C GLU A 106 -5.20 -9.98 -6.37
N ARG A 107 -5.90 -8.86 -6.18
CA ARG A 107 -6.99 -8.75 -5.19
C ARG A 107 -8.12 -9.74 -5.50
N GLU A 108 -8.58 -9.81 -6.75
CA GLU A 108 -9.59 -10.78 -7.20
C GLU A 108 -9.10 -12.23 -6.98
N ARG A 109 -7.85 -12.53 -7.35
CA ARG A 109 -7.26 -13.87 -7.19
C ARG A 109 -7.27 -14.33 -5.72
N ARG A 110 -7.00 -13.42 -4.78
CA ARG A 110 -7.05 -13.73 -3.32
C ARG A 110 -8.47 -13.99 -2.84
N ILE A 111 -9.45 -13.24 -3.33
CA ILE A 111 -10.87 -13.47 -3.03
C ILE A 111 -11.32 -14.84 -3.60
N ASP A 112 -10.90 -15.19 -4.81
CA ASP A 112 -11.18 -16.50 -5.40
C ASP A 112 -10.54 -17.63 -4.58
N LYS A 113 -9.30 -17.44 -4.11
CA LYS A 113 -8.63 -18.40 -3.20
C LYS A 113 -9.42 -18.57 -1.90
N PHE A 114 -9.93 -17.50 -1.31
CA PHE A 114 -10.82 -17.57 -0.15
C PHE A 114 -12.05 -18.42 -0.42
N PHE A 115 -12.80 -18.18 -1.51
CA PHE A 115 -14.02 -18.94 -1.79
C PHE A 115 -13.73 -20.41 -2.11
N ASN A 116 -12.62 -20.69 -2.79
CA ASN A 116 -12.16 -22.06 -2.99
C ASN A 116 -11.85 -22.76 -1.66
N LYS A 117 -11.13 -22.10 -0.75
CA LYS A 117 -10.84 -22.60 0.60
C LYS A 117 -12.11 -22.79 1.43
N LYS A 118 -13.04 -21.85 1.36
CA LYS A 118 -14.34 -21.93 2.04
C LYS A 118 -15.15 -23.15 1.58
N ARG A 119 -15.11 -23.46 0.29
CA ARG A 119 -15.79 -24.63 -0.30
C ARG A 119 -15.20 -25.97 0.15
N THR A 120 -13.89 -26.05 0.41
CA THR A 120 -13.29 -27.30 0.92
C THR A 120 -13.65 -27.57 2.38
N GLY A 121 -14.04 -26.54 3.14
CA GLY A 121 -14.32 -26.65 4.57
C GLY A 121 -13.07 -26.86 5.44
N ASN A 122 -11.87 -26.89 4.85
CA ASN A 122 -10.62 -27.13 5.56
C ASN A 122 -10.03 -25.80 6.06
N TYR A 123 -10.65 -25.22 7.08
CA TYR A 123 -10.20 -24.01 7.79
C TYR A 123 -10.84 -23.96 9.19
N ASP A 124 -10.14 -23.34 10.14
CA ASP A 124 -10.62 -23.12 11.50
C ASP A 124 -11.18 -21.69 11.68
N LYS A 125 -10.62 -20.72 10.95
CA LYS A 125 -10.96 -19.31 11.08
C LYS A 125 -11.18 -18.63 9.73
N ILE A 126 -12.19 -17.78 9.67
CA ILE A 126 -12.42 -16.83 8.58
C ILE A 126 -11.86 -15.49 8.99
N VAL A 127 -10.98 -14.94 8.16
CA VAL A 127 -10.29 -13.67 8.38
C VAL A 127 -10.70 -12.69 7.28
N ILE A 128 -11.16 -11.49 7.64
CA ILE A 128 -11.25 -10.38 6.68
C ILE A 128 -9.97 -9.56 6.79
N SER A 129 -9.28 -9.34 5.67
CA SER A 129 -8.09 -8.50 5.62
C SER A 129 -8.31 -7.28 4.75
N VAL A 130 -8.03 -6.10 5.33
CA VAL A 130 -8.12 -4.80 4.66
C VAL A 130 -6.79 -4.09 4.85
N GLY A 131 -6.33 -3.38 3.83
CA GLY A 131 -5.15 -2.56 4.01
C GLY A 131 -4.48 -2.10 2.74
N ASP A 132 -3.21 -1.77 2.90
CA ASP A 132 -2.35 -1.21 1.88
C ASP A 132 -1.36 -2.25 1.31
N SER A 133 -0.25 -1.75 0.76
CA SER A 133 0.81 -2.55 0.16
C SER A 133 1.58 -3.44 1.13
N TRP A 134 1.46 -3.26 2.46
CA TRP A 134 1.99 -4.25 3.42
C TRP A 134 1.15 -5.52 3.44
N TYR A 135 -0.11 -5.44 3.00
CA TYR A 135 -1.04 -6.56 2.91
C TYR A 135 -1.37 -6.97 1.48
N GLN A 136 -1.06 -6.15 0.47
CA GLN A 136 -1.20 -6.50 -0.95
C GLN A 136 -0.10 -5.81 -1.76
N HIS A 137 1.10 -6.38 -1.81
CA HIS A 137 2.18 -5.86 -2.66
C HIS A 137 2.17 -6.56 -4.04
N PRO A 138 2.25 -5.84 -5.16
CA PRO A 138 2.13 -6.46 -6.49
C PRO A 138 3.38 -7.25 -6.93
N LEU A 139 4.57 -6.93 -6.39
CA LEU A 139 5.83 -7.58 -6.76
C LEU A 139 6.49 -8.42 -5.66
N ASN A 140 6.10 -8.25 -4.41
CA ASN A 140 6.75 -8.84 -3.25
C ASN A 140 5.74 -9.77 -2.57
N LYS A 141 6.21 -10.83 -1.93
CA LYS A 141 5.31 -11.64 -1.11
C LYS A 141 5.08 -10.91 0.21
N ASP A 142 3.86 -10.42 0.39
CA ASP A 142 3.48 -9.61 1.53
C ASP A 142 3.03 -10.46 2.74
N ILE A 143 2.60 -9.79 3.81
CA ILE A 143 2.19 -10.45 5.05
C ILE A 143 1.03 -11.42 4.82
N ILE A 144 0.06 -11.06 3.97
CA ILE A 144 -1.12 -11.90 3.71
C ILE A 144 -0.72 -13.13 2.88
N ASP A 145 0.15 -12.97 1.88
CA ASP A 145 0.71 -14.12 1.15
C ASP A 145 1.42 -15.09 2.12
N MET A 146 2.19 -14.57 3.09
CA MET A 146 2.90 -15.40 4.07
C MET A 146 1.96 -16.05 5.09
N LEU A 147 0.91 -15.37 5.54
CA LEU A 147 -0.13 -15.96 6.38
C LEU A 147 -0.82 -17.13 5.67
N ASP A 148 -1.26 -16.90 4.43
CA ASP A 148 -2.03 -17.84 3.62
C ASP A 148 -1.19 -19.03 3.12
N GLU A 149 0.12 -18.86 2.94
CA GLU A 149 1.04 -19.95 2.58
C GLU A 149 1.46 -20.82 3.77
N LYS A 150 1.56 -20.26 4.97
CA LYS A 150 2.08 -20.98 6.15
C LYS A 150 1.01 -21.55 7.06
N HIS A 151 -0.14 -20.89 7.14
CA HIS A 151 -1.20 -21.21 8.09
C HIS A 151 -2.43 -21.67 7.34
N GLU A 152 -2.36 -22.91 6.83
CA GLU A 152 -3.40 -23.49 5.98
C GLU A 152 -4.76 -23.58 6.67
N ASN A 153 -4.85 -23.44 7.99
CA ASN A 153 -6.12 -23.44 8.72
C ASN A 153 -6.86 -22.09 8.64
N LEU A 154 -6.34 -21.10 7.92
CA LEU A 154 -7.02 -19.83 7.68
C LEU A 154 -7.76 -19.82 6.34
N ALA A 155 -8.93 -19.19 6.31
CA ALA A 155 -9.59 -18.73 5.09
C ALA A 155 -9.60 -17.19 5.09
N ILE A 156 -8.75 -16.57 4.27
CA ILE A 156 -8.50 -15.12 4.30
C ILE A 156 -9.19 -14.41 3.12
N TYR A 157 -10.25 -13.66 3.40
CA TYR A 157 -10.88 -12.74 2.45
C TYR A 157 -10.10 -11.42 2.42
N CYS A 158 -9.17 -11.29 1.48
CA CYS A 158 -8.29 -10.13 1.38
C CYS A 158 -8.80 -9.10 0.37
N ILE A 159 -9.12 -7.89 0.84
CA ILE A 159 -9.49 -6.73 0.03
C ILE A 159 -8.50 -5.58 0.12
N ALA A 160 -7.32 -5.81 0.70
CA ALA A 160 -6.23 -4.85 0.68
C ALA A 160 -5.83 -4.49 -0.76
N ARG A 161 -5.38 -3.25 -0.95
CA ARG A 161 -4.94 -2.70 -2.23
C ARG A 161 -3.67 -1.88 -2.02
N ALA A 162 -2.61 -2.14 -2.78
CA ALA A 162 -1.41 -1.30 -2.77
C ALA A 162 -1.74 0.19 -3.00
N GLY A 163 -1.06 1.06 -2.25
CA GLY A 163 -1.25 2.51 -2.34
C GLY A 163 -2.51 3.06 -1.65
N GLN A 164 -3.37 2.20 -1.11
CA GLN A 164 -4.63 2.64 -0.50
C GLN A 164 -4.39 3.44 0.78
N GLU A 165 -5.05 4.61 0.88
CA GLU A 165 -5.08 5.43 2.09
C GLU A 165 -6.21 4.99 3.04
N LEU A 166 -6.06 5.26 4.34
CA LEU A 166 -7.12 4.99 5.32
C LEU A 166 -8.41 5.77 4.99
N ARG A 167 -8.27 6.99 4.46
CA ARG A 167 -9.40 7.80 3.97
C ARG A 167 -10.21 7.10 2.87
N GLU A 168 -9.57 6.32 2.01
CA GLU A 168 -10.28 5.59 0.98
C GLU A 168 -11.01 4.37 1.54
N ILE A 169 -10.41 3.69 2.53
CA ILE A 169 -11.03 2.54 3.21
C ILE A 169 -12.35 2.96 3.87
N ILE A 170 -12.38 4.09 4.57
CA ILE A 170 -13.60 4.61 5.20
C ILE A 170 -14.63 5.12 4.20
N ALA A 171 -14.20 5.60 3.02
CA ALA A 171 -15.09 6.13 2.01
C ALA A 171 -15.79 4.99 1.25
N LYS A 172 -15.03 3.97 0.87
CA LYS A 172 -15.53 2.83 0.08
C LYS A 172 -16.23 1.79 0.97
N LYS A 173 -15.78 1.62 2.23
CA LYS A 173 -16.33 0.65 3.20
C LYS A 173 -16.49 -0.76 2.64
N GLU A 174 -15.57 -1.19 1.78
CA GLU A 174 -15.66 -2.48 1.06
C GLU A 174 -15.68 -3.69 2.01
N TYR A 175 -15.18 -3.52 3.23
CA TYR A 175 -15.19 -4.53 4.27
C TYR A 175 -16.57 -4.82 4.87
N VAL A 176 -17.56 -3.95 4.69
CA VAL A 176 -18.89 -4.09 5.31
C VAL A 176 -19.64 -5.30 4.75
N SER A 177 -19.57 -5.52 3.44
CA SER A 177 -20.21 -6.67 2.80
C SER A 177 -19.67 -8.01 3.34
N PRO A 178 -18.35 -8.29 3.27
CA PRO A 178 -17.82 -9.55 3.76
C PRO A 178 -17.95 -9.72 5.28
N LEU A 179 -17.94 -8.65 6.07
CA LEU A 179 -18.25 -8.75 7.51
C LEU A 179 -19.66 -9.28 7.78
N LYS A 180 -20.64 -8.91 6.95
CA LYS A 180 -22.03 -9.35 7.09
C LYS A 180 -22.26 -10.77 6.57
N THR A 181 -21.51 -11.21 5.56
CA THR A 181 -21.78 -12.46 4.84
C THR A 181 -20.88 -13.62 5.24
N GLU A 182 -19.63 -13.34 5.62
CA GLU A 182 -18.62 -14.39 5.77
C GLU A 182 -18.47 -14.93 7.19
N LYS A 183 -19.11 -14.32 8.19
CA LYS A 183 -19.02 -14.71 9.62
C LYS A 183 -17.57 -14.78 10.12
N ALA A 184 -16.75 -13.81 9.72
CA ALA A 184 -15.37 -13.72 10.15
C ALA A 184 -15.22 -13.62 11.66
N THR A 185 -14.19 -14.26 12.21
CA THR A 185 -13.82 -14.17 13.63
C THR A 185 -12.66 -13.21 13.87
N VAL A 186 -11.87 -12.93 12.83
CA VAL A 186 -10.75 -11.99 12.87
C VAL A 186 -10.88 -10.95 11.76
N PHE A 187 -10.59 -9.69 12.11
CA PHE A 187 -10.41 -8.60 11.17
C PHE A 187 -8.95 -8.12 11.23
N LEU A 188 -8.29 -8.04 10.07
CA LEU A 188 -6.94 -7.49 9.92
C LEU A 188 -6.99 -6.12 9.26
N LEU A 189 -6.18 -5.19 9.77
CA LEU A 189 -6.01 -3.85 9.21
C LEU A 189 -4.53 -3.45 9.12
N SER A 190 -4.09 -3.07 7.92
CA SER A 190 -2.84 -2.31 7.70
C SER A 190 -3.15 -1.03 6.93
N ALA A 191 -3.15 0.13 7.59
CA ALA A 191 -3.52 1.39 6.96
C ALA A 191 -2.91 2.59 7.69
N GLY A 192 -2.82 3.73 7.01
CA GLY A 192 -2.27 4.99 7.53
C GLY A 192 -0.87 5.30 6.99
N GLY A 193 -0.16 4.30 6.47
CA GLY A 193 1.17 4.44 5.88
C GLY A 193 1.17 5.40 4.70
N ASN A 194 0.31 5.16 3.70
CA ASN A 194 0.22 6.00 2.50
C ASN A 194 -0.24 7.43 2.82
N ASP A 195 -1.08 7.62 3.84
CA ASP A 195 -1.59 8.92 4.26
C ASP A 195 -0.47 9.89 4.72
N ILE A 196 0.71 9.35 5.08
CA ILE A 196 1.89 10.13 5.53
C ILE A 196 3.13 9.86 4.67
N LEU A 197 3.45 8.60 4.41
CA LEU A 197 4.71 8.20 3.76
C LEU A 197 4.70 8.39 2.24
N ALA A 198 3.53 8.45 1.57
CA ALA A 198 3.48 8.59 0.12
C ALA A 198 4.22 9.86 -0.38
N ASP A 199 4.18 10.96 0.40
CA ASP A 199 5.07 12.11 0.23
C ASP A 199 5.40 12.76 1.58
N THR A 200 6.43 12.24 2.23
CA THR A 200 6.89 12.75 3.54
C THR A 200 7.24 14.24 3.53
N SER A 201 7.62 14.80 2.37
CA SER A 201 7.95 16.23 2.29
C SER A 201 6.75 17.14 2.56
N ALA A 202 5.51 16.68 2.37
CA ALA A 202 4.32 17.47 2.68
C ALA A 202 4.20 17.80 4.18
N PHE A 203 4.84 17.00 5.03
CA PHE A 203 4.70 16.99 6.49
C PHE A 203 5.92 17.54 7.23
N VAL A 204 6.93 18.02 6.49
CA VAL A 204 8.22 18.44 7.03
C VAL A 204 8.55 19.85 6.54
N TYR A 205 9.10 20.69 7.41
CA TYR A 205 9.66 21.99 7.04
C TYR A 205 10.99 21.84 6.28
N ASP A 206 11.43 22.90 5.61
CA ASP A 206 12.77 22.93 5.02
C ASP A 206 13.85 22.76 6.11
N TYR A 207 15.02 22.24 5.71
CA TYR A 207 16.17 22.04 6.57
C TYR A 207 16.54 23.29 7.37
N ASP A 208 16.71 23.10 8.68
CA ASP A 208 17.19 24.11 9.62
C ASP A 208 18.12 23.41 10.62
N SER A 209 19.39 23.85 10.67
CA SER A 209 20.40 23.25 11.54
C SER A 209 20.12 23.43 13.04
N ASN A 210 19.21 24.34 13.40
CA ASN A 210 18.84 24.57 14.80
C ASN A 210 17.64 23.74 15.25
N LYS A 211 16.98 23.02 14.34
CA LYS A 211 15.81 22.20 14.64
C LYS A 211 16.21 20.74 14.86
N THR A 212 15.63 20.15 15.89
CA THR A 212 15.60 18.69 16.06
C THR A 212 14.74 18.02 15.00
N ALA A 213 14.83 16.70 14.88
CA ALA A 213 13.95 15.92 13.99
C ALA A 213 12.46 16.20 14.23
N ARG A 214 12.07 16.30 15.52
CA ARG A 214 10.70 16.63 15.93
C ARG A 214 10.25 18.01 15.45
N GLU A 215 11.10 19.02 15.60
CA GLU A 215 10.79 20.40 15.23
C GLU A 215 10.74 20.62 13.71
N HIS A 216 11.26 19.68 12.93
CA HIS A 216 11.08 19.68 11.48
C HIS A 216 9.67 19.23 11.06
N LEU A 217 8.87 18.59 11.92
CA LEU A 217 7.48 18.24 11.60
C LEU A 217 6.59 19.48 11.59
N ASN A 218 5.78 19.62 10.55
CA ASN A 218 4.94 20.79 10.35
C ASN A 218 3.49 20.59 10.84
N LYS A 219 2.69 21.66 10.80
CA LYS A 219 1.28 21.61 11.22
C LYS A 219 0.45 20.58 10.43
N GLU A 220 0.71 20.38 9.14
CA GLU A 220 -0.04 19.43 8.32
C GLU A 220 0.16 17.99 8.77
N PHE A 221 1.33 17.67 9.33
CA PHE A 221 1.57 16.37 9.95
C PHE A 221 0.60 16.12 11.12
N TYR A 222 0.52 17.09 12.03
CA TYR A 222 -0.36 16.97 13.20
C TYR A 222 -1.84 16.99 12.83
N ASN A 223 -2.24 17.81 11.86
CA ASN A 223 -3.60 17.77 11.29
C ASN A 223 -3.92 16.38 10.71
N LYS A 224 -2.94 15.72 10.07
CA LYS A 224 -3.12 14.38 9.51
C LYS A 224 -3.27 13.33 10.61
N LEU A 225 -2.53 13.42 11.72
CA LEU A 225 -2.70 12.52 12.87
C LEU A 225 -4.11 12.59 13.47
N GLU A 226 -4.68 13.79 13.60
CA GLU A 226 -6.06 13.96 14.06
C GLU A 226 -7.06 13.28 13.11
N GLN A 227 -6.84 13.39 11.79
CA GLN A 227 -7.65 12.70 10.79
C GLN A 227 -7.52 11.18 10.90
N LEU A 228 -6.29 10.67 11.03
CA LEU A 228 -6.03 9.24 11.20
C LEU A 228 -6.73 8.71 12.46
N GLU A 229 -6.67 9.45 13.59
CA GLU A 229 -7.38 9.08 14.81
C GLU A 229 -8.87 8.89 14.57
N PHE A 230 -9.51 9.87 13.90
CA PHE A 230 -10.92 9.80 13.55
C PHE A 230 -11.23 8.62 12.63
N TRP A 231 -10.40 8.37 11.61
CA TRP A 231 -10.64 7.30 10.65
C TRP A 231 -10.43 5.90 11.23
N TYR A 232 -9.45 5.70 12.13
CA TYR A 232 -9.32 4.42 12.84
C TYR A 232 -10.55 4.14 13.70
N LYS A 233 -11.06 5.15 14.42
CA LYS A 233 -12.30 5.03 15.19
C LYS A 233 -13.49 4.62 14.32
N GLU A 234 -13.61 5.22 13.13
CA GLU A 234 -14.66 4.87 12.16
C GLU A 234 -14.56 3.42 11.70
N VAL A 235 -13.36 2.93 11.38
CA VAL A 235 -13.17 1.53 10.98
C VAL A 235 -13.51 0.58 12.13
N PHE A 236 -12.94 0.78 13.32
CA PHE A 236 -13.16 -0.13 14.46
C PHE A 236 -14.63 -0.16 14.90
N SER A 237 -15.27 1.00 14.98
CA SER A 237 -16.71 1.10 15.29
C SER A 237 -17.55 0.43 14.20
N GLY A 238 -17.17 0.62 12.92
CA GLY A 238 -17.78 -0.05 11.79
C GLY A 238 -17.71 -1.57 11.88
N VAL A 239 -16.54 -2.14 12.20
CA VAL A 239 -16.39 -3.59 12.35
C VAL A 239 -17.32 -4.13 13.43
N GLN A 240 -17.38 -3.50 14.61
CA GLN A 240 -18.24 -3.92 15.72
C GLN A 240 -19.74 -3.73 15.46
N LEU A 241 -20.08 -2.73 14.63
CA LEU A 241 -21.45 -2.49 14.19
C LEU A 241 -21.92 -3.58 13.21
N TYR A 242 -21.08 -3.91 12.22
CA TYR A 242 -21.48 -4.79 11.11
C TYR A 242 -21.22 -6.27 11.35
N SER A 243 -20.41 -6.63 12.35
CA SER A 243 -20.23 -8.03 12.75
C SER A 243 -20.13 -8.18 14.26
N LYS A 244 -20.90 -9.14 14.79
CA LYS A 244 -20.80 -9.59 16.18
C LYS A 244 -19.90 -10.82 16.34
N THR A 245 -19.55 -11.48 15.24
CA THR A 245 -18.69 -12.69 15.24
C THR A 245 -17.21 -12.34 15.32
N VAL A 246 -16.83 -11.10 14.97
CA VAL A 246 -15.43 -10.66 15.11
C VAL A 246 -15.06 -10.58 16.59
N GLU A 247 -14.15 -11.45 16.97
CA GLU A 247 -13.56 -11.57 18.30
C GLU A 247 -12.35 -10.65 18.43
N LYS A 248 -11.54 -10.56 17.38
CA LYS A 248 -10.29 -9.80 17.36
C LYS A 248 -10.19 -8.90 16.14
N ILE A 249 -9.79 -7.65 16.38
CA ILE A 249 -9.39 -6.69 15.35
C ILE A 249 -7.89 -6.48 15.52
N ILE A 250 -7.09 -7.10 14.66
CA ILE A 250 -5.63 -6.98 14.71
C ILE A 250 -5.22 -5.89 13.73
N VAL A 251 -4.54 -4.88 14.23
CA VAL A 251 -4.01 -3.76 13.43
C VAL A 251 -2.51 -3.67 13.67
N ASN A 252 -1.72 -3.45 12.63
CA ASN A 252 -0.28 -3.26 12.79
C ASN A 252 0.14 -1.80 12.67
N SER A 253 1.18 -1.45 13.42
CA SER A 253 2.00 -0.29 13.09
C SER A 253 2.93 -0.60 11.92
N TYR A 254 3.71 0.40 11.52
CA TYR A 254 4.81 0.22 10.58
C TYR A 254 6.13 0.09 11.34
N ALA A 255 7.11 -0.57 10.73
CA ALA A 255 8.50 -0.52 11.15
C ALA A 255 9.13 0.81 10.73
N TYR A 256 10.26 1.21 11.31
CA TYR A 256 10.97 2.44 10.91
C TYR A 256 11.61 2.30 9.52
N PRO A 257 11.05 2.90 8.45
CA PRO A 257 11.64 2.82 7.12
C PRO A 257 13.05 3.43 7.11
N ILE A 258 13.94 2.86 6.31
CA ILE A 258 15.29 3.38 6.13
C ILE A 258 15.30 4.14 4.79
N PRO A 259 15.40 5.49 4.81
CA PRO A 259 15.46 6.28 3.59
C PRO A 259 16.54 5.75 2.65
N ILE A 260 16.34 5.80 1.34
CA ILE A 260 17.34 5.30 0.40
C ILE A 260 18.56 6.23 0.34
N GLN A 261 19.74 5.64 0.39
CA GLN A 261 21.00 6.29 0.02
C GLN A 261 21.45 5.84 -1.36
N THR A 262 22.21 6.69 -2.06
CA THR A 262 22.86 6.31 -3.31
C THR A 262 23.71 5.05 -3.12
N GLY A 263 23.46 4.02 -3.92
CA GLY A 263 24.22 2.77 -3.91
C GLY A 263 23.72 1.70 -2.93
N ASP A 264 22.57 1.89 -2.25
CA ASP A 264 22.03 0.88 -1.32
C ASP A 264 21.32 -0.31 -2.01
N GLY A 265 21.15 -0.25 -3.34
CA GLY A 265 20.59 -1.32 -4.18
C GLY A 265 19.07 -1.46 -4.12
N ARG A 266 18.37 -0.66 -3.32
CA ARG A 266 16.91 -0.64 -3.24
C ARG A 266 16.32 0.47 -4.12
N PHE A 267 15.01 0.40 -4.33
CA PHE A 267 14.25 1.39 -5.10
C PHE A 267 13.26 2.13 -4.22
N GLY A 268 12.93 3.37 -4.56
CA GLY A 268 12.01 4.18 -3.78
C GLY A 268 12.34 5.66 -3.82
N HIS A 269 11.35 6.47 -3.47
CA HIS A 269 11.42 7.92 -3.57
C HIS A 269 10.64 8.67 -2.50
N TRP A 270 9.85 7.92 -1.73
CA TRP A 270 8.83 8.40 -0.81
C TRP A 270 9.45 9.23 0.32
N ILE A 271 10.66 8.86 0.74
CA ILE A 271 11.33 9.43 1.90
C ILE A 271 12.61 10.18 1.51
N GLY A 272 13.74 9.48 1.30
CA GLY A 272 15.05 10.10 1.25
C GLY A 272 15.17 11.10 0.09
N LYS A 273 14.66 10.71 -1.07
CA LYS A 273 14.62 11.57 -2.26
C LYS A 273 13.69 12.78 -2.07
N ASN A 274 12.49 12.59 -1.54
CA ASN A 274 11.55 13.69 -1.29
C ASN A 274 12.11 14.69 -0.27
N LEU A 275 12.64 14.23 0.87
CA LEU A 275 13.26 15.10 1.88
C LEU A 275 14.48 15.85 1.33
N SER A 276 15.34 15.17 0.56
CA SER A 276 16.52 15.79 -0.05
C SER A 276 16.16 16.83 -1.10
N LYS A 277 15.29 16.48 -2.06
CA LYS A 277 14.98 17.33 -3.22
C LYS A 277 14.00 18.47 -2.86
N LYS A 278 12.97 18.19 -2.04
CA LYS A 278 11.89 19.13 -1.77
C LYS A 278 12.09 19.94 -0.48
N ARG A 279 12.83 19.41 0.51
CA ARG A 279 13.07 20.06 1.82
C ARG A 279 14.53 20.38 2.11
N LYS A 280 15.45 20.06 1.20
CA LYS A 280 16.90 20.28 1.35
C LYS A 280 17.52 19.53 2.54
N ILE A 281 16.83 18.53 3.10
CA ILE A 281 17.33 17.69 4.20
C ILE A 281 18.10 16.54 3.57
N LYS A 282 19.42 16.69 3.43
CA LYS A 282 20.31 15.68 2.82
C LYS A 282 20.99 14.75 3.83
N ASP A 283 21.05 15.16 5.09
CA ASP A 283 21.62 14.36 6.16
C ASP A 283 20.75 13.13 6.40
N HIS A 284 21.32 11.94 6.23
CA HIS A 284 20.57 10.69 6.27
C HIS A 284 20.11 10.31 7.67
N ASP A 285 20.89 10.66 8.70
CA ASP A 285 20.53 10.34 10.07
C ASP A 285 19.41 11.25 10.56
N LEU A 286 19.39 12.52 10.13
CA LEU A 286 18.25 13.41 10.32
C LEU A 286 17.01 12.91 9.58
N GLN A 287 17.14 12.40 8.35
CA GLN A 287 16.00 11.78 7.64
C GLN A 287 15.45 10.59 8.42
N LYS A 288 16.30 9.66 8.88
CA LYS A 288 15.87 8.53 9.72
C LYS A 288 15.17 9.01 10.99
N ALA A 289 15.74 10.00 11.67
CA ALA A 289 15.18 10.53 12.91
C ALA A 289 13.81 11.17 12.69
N ILE A 290 13.61 11.96 11.63
CA ILE A 290 12.31 12.55 11.29
C ILE A 290 11.28 11.46 11.04
N ILE A 291 11.64 10.42 10.29
CA ILE A 291 10.71 9.32 10.01
C ILE A 291 10.42 8.49 11.26
N ALA A 292 11.40 8.29 12.14
CA ALA A 292 11.17 7.64 13.43
C ALA A 292 10.14 8.42 14.27
N GLU A 293 10.24 9.75 14.31
CA GLU A 293 9.23 10.61 14.97
C GLU A 293 7.84 10.45 14.34
N MET A 294 7.74 10.44 13.01
CA MET A 294 6.46 10.24 12.32
C MET A 294 5.82 8.89 12.67
N ILE A 295 6.60 7.81 12.60
CA ILE A 295 6.13 6.45 12.88
C ILE A 295 5.76 6.30 14.36
N ASN A 296 6.49 6.95 15.26
CA ASN A 296 6.18 6.96 16.70
C ASN A 296 4.83 7.64 16.98
N ASP A 297 4.55 8.77 16.34
CA ASP A 297 3.28 9.47 16.52
C ASP A 297 2.10 8.72 15.90
N MET A 298 2.30 8.09 14.73
CA MET A 298 1.31 7.19 14.14
C MET A 298 1.01 6.01 15.08
N TYR A 299 2.04 5.38 15.64
CA TYR A 299 1.88 4.32 16.63
C TYR A 299 1.15 4.82 17.87
N ALA A 300 1.53 5.98 18.42
CA ALA A 300 0.89 6.55 19.60
C ALA A 300 -0.60 6.84 19.36
N THR A 301 -0.95 7.33 18.17
CA THR A 301 -2.33 7.58 17.73
C THR A 301 -3.12 6.28 17.69
N LEU A 302 -2.55 5.25 17.06
CA LEU A 302 -3.20 3.94 16.97
C LEU A 302 -3.30 3.22 18.32
N LEU A 303 -2.29 3.38 19.19
CA LEU A 303 -2.30 2.87 20.56
C LEU A 303 -3.38 3.54 21.40
N LYS A 304 -3.53 4.86 21.26
CA LYS A 304 -4.60 5.62 21.92
C LYS A 304 -5.97 5.10 21.51
N VAL A 305 -6.21 4.93 20.21
CA VAL A 305 -7.51 4.46 19.68
C VAL A 305 -7.77 2.99 20.07
N SER A 306 -6.79 2.10 19.92
CA SER A 306 -6.96 0.68 20.23
C SER A 306 -7.29 0.41 21.70
N LYS A 307 -6.90 1.30 22.60
CA LYS A 307 -7.17 1.22 24.05
C LYS A 307 -8.51 1.83 24.48
N LEU A 308 -9.34 2.33 23.56
CA LEU A 308 -10.62 2.93 23.93
C LEU A 308 -11.55 1.89 24.58
N PRO A 309 -12.17 2.19 25.74
CA PRO A 309 -12.99 1.23 26.48
C PRO A 309 -14.19 0.69 25.69
N GLU A 310 -14.75 1.49 24.79
CA GLU A 310 -15.87 1.11 23.94
C GLU A 310 -15.57 -0.12 23.06
N TYR A 311 -14.29 -0.40 22.79
CA TYR A 311 -13.91 -1.58 22.02
C TYR A 311 -13.75 -2.85 22.84
N GLY A 312 -13.91 -2.79 24.17
CA GLY A 312 -13.92 -3.96 25.04
C GLY A 312 -12.65 -4.83 24.95
N GLY A 313 -11.50 -4.23 24.64
CA GLY A 313 -10.24 -4.95 24.49
C GLY A 313 -10.10 -5.79 23.20
N LYS A 314 -11.02 -5.66 22.23
CA LYS A 314 -10.98 -6.42 20.97
C LYS A 314 -9.89 -5.96 20.00
N ILE A 315 -9.36 -4.75 20.15
CA ILE A 315 -8.34 -4.21 19.25
C ILE A 315 -6.96 -4.62 19.75
N ILE A 316 -6.21 -5.35 18.93
CA ILE A 316 -4.84 -5.76 19.20
C ILE A 316 -3.93 -4.96 18.27
N LEU A 317 -3.08 -4.12 18.86
CA LEU A 317 -2.07 -3.36 18.13
C LEU A 317 -0.75 -4.13 18.09
N MET A 318 -0.32 -4.52 16.89
CA MET A 318 1.01 -5.08 16.64
C MET A 318 2.05 -3.98 16.51
N ASP A 319 3.09 -4.01 17.35
CA ASP A 319 4.22 -3.07 17.27
C ASP A 319 5.35 -3.61 16.40
N PHE A 320 5.51 -3.03 15.21
CA PHE A 320 6.55 -3.40 14.24
C PHE A 320 7.76 -2.48 14.23
N ARG A 321 7.74 -1.38 14.99
CA ARG A 321 8.72 -0.27 14.91
C ARG A 321 10.17 -0.73 14.89
N GLU A 322 10.56 -1.58 15.83
CA GLU A 322 11.95 -2.03 15.99
C GLU A 322 12.29 -3.36 15.29
N LYS A 323 11.37 -3.91 14.48
CA LYS A 323 11.54 -5.26 13.93
C LYS A 323 12.46 -5.30 12.72
N LEU A 324 12.63 -4.18 12.01
CA LEU A 324 13.48 -4.08 10.81
C LEU A 324 14.60 -3.07 11.07
N LYS A 325 15.82 -3.57 11.33
CA LYS A 325 16.97 -2.74 11.72
C LYS A 325 18.02 -2.58 10.64
N LYS A 326 18.00 -3.43 9.60
CA LYS A 326 19.00 -3.48 8.54
C LYS A 326 18.36 -3.19 7.20
N VAL A 327 19.10 -2.55 6.29
CA VAL A 327 18.70 -2.33 4.88
C VAL A 327 18.26 -3.65 4.23
N SER A 328 18.97 -4.75 4.48
CA SER A 328 18.63 -6.08 3.96
C SER A 328 17.34 -6.69 4.52
N ASN A 329 16.66 -6.03 5.46
CA ASN A 329 15.32 -6.43 5.91
C ASN A 329 14.20 -5.90 5.01
N TRP A 330 14.52 -4.95 4.14
CA TRP A 330 13.57 -4.27 3.28
C TRP A 330 13.67 -4.78 1.84
N PHE A 331 12.52 -4.85 1.18
CA PHE A 331 12.43 -5.08 -0.26
C PHE A 331 12.76 -3.79 -1.03
N ASP A 332 12.22 -2.68 -0.56
CA ASP A 332 12.41 -1.35 -1.12
C ASP A 332 12.55 -0.31 0.02
N GLU A 333 12.30 0.99 -0.21
CA GLU A 333 12.43 1.99 0.85
C GLU A 333 11.48 1.78 2.05
N ILE A 334 10.26 1.25 1.82
CA ILE A 334 9.17 1.25 2.81
C ILE A 334 8.46 -0.11 2.99
N HIS A 335 8.79 -1.11 2.18
CA HIS A 335 8.19 -2.45 2.26
C HIS A 335 9.19 -3.47 2.81
N PRO A 336 8.81 -4.30 3.80
CA PRO A 336 9.65 -5.39 4.27
C PRO A 336 9.85 -6.43 3.17
N ASN A 337 10.96 -7.16 3.20
CA ASN A 337 11.16 -8.28 2.28
C ASN A 337 10.37 -9.52 2.72
N LYS A 338 10.29 -10.53 1.84
CA LYS A 338 9.61 -11.81 2.11
C LYS A 338 10.00 -12.44 3.45
N ALA A 339 11.27 -12.45 3.82
CA ALA A 339 11.74 -13.08 5.05
C ALA A 339 11.16 -12.37 6.30
N ASN A 340 11.07 -11.04 6.27
CA ASN A 340 10.50 -10.27 7.37
C ASN A 340 8.96 -10.27 7.36
N ASN A 341 8.32 -10.28 6.18
CA ASN A 341 6.89 -10.51 6.07
C ASN A 341 6.48 -11.87 6.65
N THR A 342 7.35 -12.89 6.54
CA THR A 342 7.13 -14.19 7.19
C THR A 342 7.09 -14.07 8.71
N ILE A 343 8.00 -13.29 9.30
CA ILE A 343 8.03 -13.06 10.75
C ILE A 343 6.78 -12.31 11.20
N PHE A 344 6.35 -11.27 10.46
CA PHE A 344 5.14 -10.53 10.77
C PHE A 344 3.88 -11.38 10.65
N ALA A 345 3.80 -12.25 9.64
CA ALA A 345 2.72 -13.21 9.49
C ALA A 345 2.63 -14.13 10.72
N ASP A 346 3.75 -14.70 11.19
CA ASP A 346 3.75 -15.55 12.38
C ASP A 346 3.33 -14.79 13.65
N MET A 347 3.78 -13.54 13.81
CA MET A 347 3.35 -12.70 14.93
C MET A 347 1.84 -12.46 14.91
N ILE A 348 1.27 -12.13 13.75
CA ILE A 348 -0.17 -11.91 13.59
C ILE A 348 -0.95 -13.21 13.84
N PHE A 349 -0.49 -14.34 13.31
CA PHE A 349 -1.14 -15.64 13.50
C PHE A 349 -1.20 -16.06 14.98
N ASN A 350 -0.12 -15.82 15.74
CA ASN A 350 -0.09 -16.11 17.17
C ASN A 350 -1.17 -15.33 17.94
N GLU A 351 -1.42 -14.07 17.58
CA GLU A 351 -2.50 -13.28 18.16
C GLU A 351 -3.89 -13.70 17.69
N MET A 352 -4.04 -14.37 16.54
CA MET A 352 -5.33 -14.96 16.15
C MET A 352 -5.68 -16.20 16.97
N SER A 353 -4.65 -16.92 17.42
CA SER A 353 -4.75 -18.25 18.03
C SER A 353 -4.74 -18.22 19.56
N SER A 354 -4.23 -17.14 20.16
CA SER A 354 -4.38 -16.83 21.60
C SER A 354 -5.84 -16.61 21.98
#